data_AF-A0A6J2TWD0-F1
#
_entry.id   AF-A0A6J2TWD0-F1
#
_cell.length_a   1.000
_cell.length_b   1.000
_cell.length_c   1.000
_cell.angle_alpha   90.00
_cell.angle_beta   90.00
_cell.angle_gamma   90.00
#
_symmetry.space_group_name_H-M   'P 1'
#
loop_
_entity.id
_entity.type
_entity.pdbx_description
1 polymer ?
#
loop_
_entity_poly.entity_id
_entity_poly.type
_entity_poly.pdbx_seq_one_letter_code
_entity_poly.pdbx_strand_id
1 'polypeptide(L)'
;MAPIVAPEVDMLTVSKSSVNQRKAILGFAPRIGLSFVDYGDLDRIDSFYLESQKYRDYYRDPYNKLHKPDRFRLHQGKCGIKLDDSVQMLLKPINWVTERQPVVFPTNYTSDMDLDRGVELFGCYDKNSCIRFKR
;
A
#
# COMPACT_ATOMS: atom_id res chain seq x y z
N MET A 1 14.13 -40.28 -15.77
CA MET A 1 13.11 -39.56 -14.99
C MET A 1 11.94 -39.30 -15.92
N ALA A 2 10.75 -39.84 -15.62
CA ALA A 2 9.57 -39.51 -16.41
C ALA A 2 9.17 -38.05 -16.12
N PRO A 3 8.83 -37.24 -17.14
CA PRO A 3 8.38 -35.88 -16.91
C PRO A 3 7.06 -35.91 -16.13
N ILE A 4 6.98 -35.12 -15.07
CA ILE A 4 5.74 -34.90 -14.32
C ILE A 4 4.82 -34.09 -15.25
N VAL A 5 3.85 -34.75 -15.87
CA VAL A 5 2.80 -34.09 -16.64
C VAL A 5 1.76 -33.60 -15.62
N ALA A 6 1.94 -32.37 -15.14
CA ALA A 6 0.90 -31.72 -14.36
C ALA A 6 -0.31 -31.47 -15.28
N PRO A 7 -1.54 -31.86 -14.88
CA PRO A 7 -2.72 -31.57 -15.68
C PRO A 7 -2.89 -30.06 -15.77
N GLU A 8 -3.02 -29.57 -17.00
CA GLU A 8 -3.24 -28.15 -17.25
C GLU A 8 -4.67 -27.77 -16.87
N VAL A 9 -4.80 -26.63 -16.19
CA VAL A 9 -6.09 -26.15 -15.71
C VAL A 9 -6.83 -25.44 -16.85
N ASP A 10 -8.06 -25.85 -17.14
CA ASP A 10 -8.91 -25.14 -18.08
C ASP A 10 -9.44 -23.83 -17.45
N MET A 11 -8.77 -22.75 -17.77
CA MET A 11 -9.09 -21.41 -17.26
C MET A 11 -10.47 -20.90 -17.71
N LEU A 12 -11.03 -21.38 -18.82
CA LEU A 12 -12.40 -21.02 -19.22
C LEU A 12 -13.42 -21.58 -18.23
N THR A 13 -13.24 -22.84 -17.83
CA THR A 13 -14.11 -23.50 -16.86
C THR A 13 -13.95 -22.87 -15.48
N VAL A 14 -12.72 -22.56 -15.06
CA VAL A 14 -12.46 -21.86 -13.78
C VAL A 14 -13.12 -20.49 -13.75
N SER A 15 -12.98 -19.69 -14.82
CA SER A 15 -13.55 -18.35 -14.87
C SER A 15 -15.08 -18.40 -14.81
N LYS A 16 -15.72 -19.31 -15.56
CA LYS A 16 -17.18 -19.53 -15.51
C LYS A 16 -17.66 -19.96 -14.13
N SER A 17 -16.99 -20.94 -13.52
CA SER A 17 -17.33 -21.43 -12.18
C SER A 17 -17.27 -20.30 -11.15
N SER A 18 -16.23 -19.49 -11.21
CA SER A 18 -16.03 -18.42 -10.25
C SER A 18 -17.07 -17.29 -10.38
N VAL A 19 -17.46 -16.95 -11.62
CA VAL A 19 -18.56 -16.00 -11.86
C VAL A 19 -19.87 -16.51 -11.26
N ASN A 20 -20.16 -17.81 -11.36
CA ASN A 20 -21.35 -18.40 -10.77
C ASN A 20 -21.32 -18.35 -9.24
N GLN A 21 -20.17 -18.62 -8.62
CA GLN A 21 -19.99 -18.47 -7.17
C GLN A 21 -20.25 -17.04 -6.72
N ARG A 22 -19.75 -16.04 -7.47
CA ARG A 22 -19.98 -14.62 -7.15
C ARG A 22 -21.45 -14.22 -7.33
N LYS A 23 -22.15 -14.77 -8.32
CA LYS A 23 -23.60 -14.55 -8.49
C LYS A 23 -24.43 -15.03 -7.29
N ALA A 24 -24.00 -16.08 -6.61
CA ALA A 24 -24.66 -16.50 -5.37
C ALA A 24 -24.52 -15.45 -4.26
N ILE A 25 -23.38 -14.76 -4.20
CA ILE A 25 -23.12 -13.68 -3.23
C ILE A 25 -23.94 -12.42 -3.53
N LEU A 26 -24.20 -12.12 -4.82
CA LEU A 26 -25.08 -11.01 -5.22
C LEU A 26 -26.51 -11.14 -4.66
N GLY A 27 -26.95 -12.35 -4.30
CA GLY A 27 -28.23 -12.59 -3.64
C GLY A 27 -28.27 -12.23 -2.15
N PHE A 28 -27.13 -11.86 -1.54
CA PHE A 28 -27.07 -11.54 -0.11
C PHE A 28 -27.93 -10.32 0.28
N ALA A 29 -27.94 -9.30 -0.57
CA ALA A 29 -28.77 -8.11 -0.40
C ALA A 29 -29.86 -8.09 -1.49
N PRO A 30 -31.03 -8.73 -1.25
CA PRO A 30 -32.10 -8.71 -2.22
C PRO A 30 -32.57 -7.26 -2.45
N ARG A 31 -32.87 -6.93 -3.72
CA ARG A 31 -33.33 -5.60 -4.15
C ARG A 31 -34.78 -5.34 -3.76
N ILE A 32 -35.06 -5.41 -2.46
CA ILE A 32 -36.38 -5.18 -1.85
C ILE A 32 -36.63 -3.66 -1.66
N GLY A 33 -35.66 -2.81 -2.00
CA GLY A 33 -35.79 -1.36 -1.89
C GLY A 33 -35.62 -0.86 -0.46
N LEU A 34 -34.71 -1.49 0.30
CA LEU A 34 -34.37 -1.05 1.65
C LEU A 34 -33.76 0.35 1.60
N SER A 35 -34.37 1.31 2.29
CA SER A 35 -34.00 2.74 2.24
C SER A 35 -32.61 3.06 2.82
N PHE A 36 -32.05 2.14 3.62
CA PHE A 36 -30.72 2.28 4.23
C PHE A 36 -29.61 1.62 3.40
N VAL A 37 -29.94 0.93 2.31
CA VAL A 37 -28.98 0.22 1.46
C VAL A 37 -28.80 0.98 0.16
N ASP A 38 -27.57 1.40 -0.12
CA ASP A 38 -27.20 1.90 -1.45
C ASP A 38 -26.92 0.73 -2.40
N TYR A 39 -27.95 0.33 -3.14
CA TYR A 39 -27.84 -0.73 -4.14
C TYR A 39 -26.93 -0.36 -5.32
N GLY A 40 -26.77 0.93 -5.60
CA GLY A 40 -25.87 1.40 -6.66
C GLY A 40 -24.42 1.19 -6.28
N ASP A 41 -24.05 1.50 -5.04
CA ASP A 41 -22.68 1.28 -4.56
C ASP A 41 -22.36 -0.22 -4.41
N LEU A 42 -23.34 -1.02 -3.96
CA LEU A 42 -23.20 -2.49 -3.95
C LEU A 42 -22.92 -3.05 -5.36
N ASP A 43 -23.72 -2.67 -6.35
CA ASP A 43 -23.51 -3.08 -7.75
C ASP A 43 -22.13 -2.66 -8.27
N ARG A 44 -21.70 -1.44 -7.92
CA ARG A 44 -20.40 -0.90 -8.32
C ARG A 44 -19.24 -1.72 -7.73
N ILE A 45 -19.33 -2.06 -6.44
CA ILE A 45 -18.33 -2.87 -5.74
C ILE A 45 -18.28 -4.28 -6.33
N ASP A 46 -19.43 -4.93 -6.54
CA ASP A 46 -19.45 -6.28 -7.09
C ASP A 46 -18.98 -6.35 -8.54
N SER A 47 -19.35 -5.35 -9.35
CA SER A 47 -18.83 -5.22 -10.72
C SER A 47 -17.31 -5.10 -10.73
N PHE A 48 -16.73 -4.33 -9.80
CA PHE A 48 -15.27 -4.21 -9.67
C PHE A 48 -14.59 -5.55 -9.34
N TYR A 49 -15.15 -6.33 -8.41
CA TYR A 49 -14.60 -7.65 -8.08
C TYR A 49 -14.71 -8.64 -9.24
N LEU A 50 -15.83 -8.63 -9.98
CA LEU A 50 -16.01 -9.47 -11.17
C LEU A 50 -15.01 -9.14 -12.27
N GLU A 51 -14.77 -7.86 -12.51
CA GLU A 51 -13.77 -7.44 -13.51
C GLU A 51 -12.35 -7.79 -13.07
N SER A 52 -12.02 -7.62 -11.79
CA SER A 52 -10.71 -7.98 -11.23
C SER A 52 -10.43 -9.48 -11.38
N GLN A 53 -11.45 -10.31 -11.16
CA GLN A 53 -11.37 -11.74 -11.38
C GLN A 53 -11.12 -12.10 -12.85
N LYS A 54 -11.88 -11.51 -13.78
CA LYS A 54 -11.65 -11.72 -15.23
C LYS A 54 -10.24 -11.28 -15.64
N TYR A 55 -9.74 -10.18 -15.07
CA TYR A 55 -8.39 -9.70 -15.33
C TYR A 55 -7.30 -10.66 -14.81
N ARG A 56 -7.47 -11.22 -13.61
CA ARG A 56 -6.59 -12.26 -13.08
C ARG A 56 -6.60 -13.52 -13.95
N ASP A 57 -7.78 -13.99 -14.33
CA ASP A 57 -7.95 -15.21 -15.11
C ASP A 57 -7.36 -15.05 -16.52
N TYR A 58 -7.46 -13.86 -17.11
CA TYR A 58 -6.81 -13.50 -18.38
C TYR A 58 -5.29 -13.76 -18.37
N TYR A 59 -4.53 -13.33 -17.35
CA TYR A 59 -3.09 -13.60 -17.29
C TYR A 59 -2.72 -15.05 -16.97
N ARG A 60 -3.67 -15.80 -16.39
CA ARG A 60 -3.48 -17.20 -16.07
C ARG A 60 -3.85 -18.11 -17.22
N ASP A 61 -4.48 -17.60 -18.26
CA ASP A 61 -4.88 -18.36 -19.45
C ASP A 61 -3.68 -18.57 -20.38
N PRO A 62 -3.16 -19.81 -20.47
CA PRO A 62 -2.01 -20.11 -21.32
C PRO A 62 -2.37 -20.06 -22.81
N TYR A 63 -3.66 -20.17 -23.14
CA TYR A 63 -4.15 -20.24 -24.53
C TYR A 63 -4.73 -18.93 -25.04
N ASN A 64 -4.73 -17.87 -24.22
CA ASN A 64 -5.24 -16.54 -24.59
C ASN A 64 -6.66 -16.55 -25.18
N LYS A 65 -7.52 -17.45 -24.68
CA LYS A 65 -8.94 -17.60 -25.02
C LYS A 65 -9.82 -16.61 -24.24
N LEU A 66 -9.38 -16.19 -23.06
CA LEU A 66 -10.05 -15.18 -22.25
C LEU A 66 -9.72 -13.78 -22.76
N HIS A 67 -10.73 -12.91 -22.77
CA HIS A 67 -10.54 -11.51 -23.12
C HIS A 67 -10.24 -10.66 -21.90
N LYS A 68 -9.30 -9.74 -22.07
CA LYS A 68 -9.00 -8.72 -21.08
C LYS A 68 -10.19 -7.76 -20.89
N PRO A 69 -10.64 -7.51 -19.65
CA PRO A 69 -11.72 -6.56 -19.38
C PRO A 69 -11.35 -5.12 -19.75
N ASP A 70 -12.33 -4.37 -20.28
CA ASP A 70 -12.13 -3.00 -20.76
C ASP A 70 -11.60 -2.04 -19.70
N ARG A 71 -12.07 -2.18 -18.45
CA ARG A 71 -11.67 -1.33 -17.32
C ARG A 71 -10.15 -1.37 -17.05
N PHE A 72 -9.49 -2.48 -17.36
CA PHE A 72 -8.04 -2.63 -17.18
C PHE A 72 -7.25 -2.40 -18.47
N ARG A 73 -7.90 -1.95 -19.56
CA ARG A 73 -7.20 -1.60 -20.82
C ARG A 73 -6.45 -0.27 -20.71
N LEU A 74 -7.02 0.71 -20.01
CA LEU A 74 -6.50 2.09 -19.91
C LEU A 74 -5.33 2.21 -18.93
N HIS A 75 -5.36 1.53 -17.79
CA HIS A 75 -4.29 1.59 -16.78
C HIS A 75 -3.14 0.62 -17.05
N GLN A 76 -2.83 0.39 -18.33
CA GLN A 76 -1.63 -0.35 -18.78
C GLN A 76 -0.38 0.52 -18.79
N GLY A 77 -0.29 1.51 -17.88
CA GLY A 77 1.03 1.95 -17.47
C GLY A 77 1.79 0.70 -17.06
N LYS A 78 3.05 0.56 -17.51
CA LYS A 78 3.92 -0.53 -17.07
C LYS A 78 3.76 -0.59 -15.55
N CYS A 79 3.06 -1.59 -15.03
CA CYS A 79 3.45 -2.17 -13.75
C CYS A 79 4.78 -2.83 -14.08
N GLY A 80 5.79 -1.98 -14.32
CA GLY A 80 7.13 -2.40 -14.58
C GLY A 80 7.43 -3.20 -13.34
N ILE A 81 7.80 -4.45 -13.53
CA ILE A 81 8.80 -5.02 -12.65
C ILE A 81 9.87 -3.93 -12.60
N LYS A 82 9.85 -3.10 -11.55
CA LYS A 82 10.99 -2.25 -11.26
C LYS A 82 12.07 -3.29 -11.11
N LEU A 83 13.06 -3.25 -12.00
CA LEU A 83 14.26 -4.06 -11.82
C LEU A 83 14.67 -3.82 -10.37
N ASP A 84 14.79 -4.92 -9.63
CA ASP A 84 15.12 -4.84 -8.23
C ASP A 84 16.56 -4.34 -8.13
N ASP A 85 16.69 -3.01 -8.03
CA ASP A 85 17.96 -2.35 -7.90
C ASP A 85 18.55 -2.53 -6.49
N SER A 86 17.88 -3.27 -5.60
CA SER A 86 18.38 -3.52 -4.23
C SER A 86 19.78 -4.11 -4.26
N VAL A 87 20.04 -5.08 -5.14
CA VAL A 87 21.37 -5.68 -5.32
C VAL A 87 22.37 -4.66 -5.83
N GLN A 88 22.00 -3.82 -6.81
CA GLN A 88 22.88 -2.76 -7.31
C GLN A 88 23.15 -1.68 -6.26
N MET A 89 22.17 -1.37 -5.40
CA MET A 89 22.33 -0.42 -4.29
C MET A 89 23.21 -0.99 -3.18
N LEU A 90 23.15 -2.29 -2.90
CA LEU A 90 24.03 -2.97 -1.94
C LEU A 90 25.46 -3.15 -2.45
N LEU A 91 25.65 -3.16 -3.78
CA LEU A 91 26.97 -3.18 -4.42
C LEU A 91 27.61 -1.79 -4.53
N LYS A 92 26.85 -0.70 -4.30
CA LYS A 92 27.43 0.63 -4.26
C LYS A 92 28.33 0.76 -3.02
N PRO A 93 29.50 1.41 -3.14
CA PRO A 93 30.31 1.72 -1.97
C PRO A 93 29.45 2.49 -0.97
N ILE A 94 29.61 2.16 0.31
CA ILE A 94 28.98 2.91 1.40
C ILE A 94 29.52 4.34 1.29
N ASN A 95 28.73 5.22 0.67
CA ASN A 95 28.94 6.65 0.81
C ASN A 95 28.60 6.94 2.26
N TRP A 96 29.62 6.96 3.12
CA TRP A 96 29.49 7.45 4.48
C TRP A 96 28.89 8.84 4.35
N VAL A 97 27.60 8.95 4.65
CA VAL A 97 26.94 10.24 4.76
C VAL A 97 27.69 10.91 5.88
N THR A 98 28.46 11.96 5.58
CA THR A 98 29.07 12.79 6.60
C THR A 98 27.91 13.37 7.40
N GLU A 99 27.56 12.72 8.51
CA GLU A 99 26.48 13.19 9.36
C GLU A 99 26.82 14.62 9.78
N ARG A 100 25.83 15.50 9.71
CA ARG A 100 25.99 16.88 10.14
C ARG A 100 26.31 16.85 11.63
N GLN A 101 27.56 17.13 11.98
CA GLN A 101 27.97 17.22 13.38
C GLN A 101 27.10 18.25 14.09
N PRO A 102 26.62 17.97 15.31
CA PRO A 102 25.84 18.92 16.07
C PRO A 102 26.67 20.17 16.33
N VAL A 103 26.01 21.32 16.32
CA VAL A 103 26.67 22.59 16.68
C VAL A 103 26.95 22.54 18.19
N VAL A 104 28.21 22.33 18.54
CA VAL A 104 28.68 22.39 19.94
C VAL A 104 28.97 23.85 20.26
N PHE A 105 28.17 24.46 21.13
CA PHE A 105 28.46 25.80 21.65
C PHE A 105 29.49 25.69 22.76
N PRO A 106 30.53 26.55 22.77
CA PRO A 106 31.48 26.59 23.86
C PRO A 106 30.74 26.99 25.14
N THR A 107 30.67 26.07 26.10
CA THR A 107 30.09 26.34 27.41
C THR A 107 31.23 26.75 28.33
N ASN A 108 31.23 27.99 28.80
CA ASN A 108 32.16 28.42 29.83
C ASN A 108 31.71 27.81 31.16
N TYR A 109 32.37 26.75 31.59
CA TYR A 109 32.15 26.18 32.91
C TYR A 109 32.75 27.13 33.96
N THR A 110 31.93 27.95 34.60
CA THR A 110 32.32 28.67 35.81
C THR A 110 32.38 27.65 36.96
N SER A 111 33.49 27.59 37.68
CA SER A 111 33.76 26.60 38.74
C SER A 111 33.03 26.87 40.06
N ASP A 112 31.94 27.63 40.04
CA ASP A 112 31.12 27.85 41.23
C ASP A 112 30.04 26.77 41.27
N MET A 113 30.39 25.61 41.83
CA MET A 113 29.41 24.62 42.29
C MET A 113 28.84 25.08 43.63
N ASP A 114 28.04 26.15 43.60
CA ASP A 114 27.25 26.54 44.77
C ASP A 114 25.93 25.75 44.77
N LEU A 115 26.00 24.51 45.28
CA LEU A 115 24.90 23.53 45.31
C LEU A 115 23.75 23.93 46.27
N ASP A 116 23.92 24.99 47.06
CA ASP A 116 22.92 25.48 48.03
C ASP A 116 21.95 26.51 47.44
N ARG A 117 22.20 27.04 46.25
CA ARG A 117 21.17 27.77 45.50
C ARG A 117 20.32 26.75 44.76
N GLY A 118 19.13 26.50 45.30
CA GLY A 118 18.11 25.67 44.64
C GLY A 118 17.99 26.05 43.16
N VAL A 119 17.84 25.06 42.30
CA VAL A 119 17.80 25.25 40.84
C VAL A 119 16.68 26.23 40.48
N GLU A 120 17.03 27.48 40.17
CA GLU A 120 16.08 28.45 39.63
C GLU A 120 15.84 28.11 38.15
N LEU A 121 14.80 27.31 37.91
CA LEU A 121 14.29 27.05 36.57
C LEU A 121 13.63 28.33 36.04
N PHE A 122 14.41 29.17 35.35
CA PHE A 122 13.85 30.26 34.56
C PHE A 122 13.28 29.70 33.26
N GLY A 123 11.96 29.53 33.22
CA GLY A 123 11.25 29.30 31.98
C GLY A 123 11.30 30.57 31.13
N CYS A 124 12.07 30.56 30.04
CA CYS A 124 11.93 31.60 29.01
C CYS A 124 10.60 31.38 28.29
N TYR A 125 9.60 32.21 28.58
CA TYR A 125 8.37 32.25 27.79
C TYR A 125 8.71 32.73 26.38
N ASP A 126 8.73 31.81 25.41
CA ASP A 126 8.78 32.14 23.99
C ASP A 126 7.37 32.09 23.40
N LYS A 127 6.86 33.25 22.95
CA LYS A 127 5.56 33.39 22.30
C LYS A 127 5.45 32.51 21.04
N ASN A 128 6.57 32.19 20.39
CA ASN A 128 6.61 31.34 19.19
C ASN A 128 6.56 29.84 19.51
N SER A 129 6.80 29.43 20.76
CA SER A 129 6.74 28.02 21.16
C SER A 129 5.31 27.53 21.47
N CYS A 130 4.31 28.42 21.42
CA CYS A 130 2.92 28.07 21.66
C CYS A 130 2.35 27.21 20.51
N ILE A 131 2.35 25.89 20.70
CA ILE A 131 1.79 24.88 19.78
C ILE A 131 0.26 24.76 19.84
N ARG A 132 -0.42 25.61 20.62
CA ARG A 132 -1.88 25.55 20.86
C ARG A 132 -2.73 25.77 19.58
N PHE A 133 -2.10 26.22 18.49
CA PHE A 133 -2.74 26.45 17.19
C PHE A 133 -2.13 25.68 16.02
N LYS A 134 -1.23 24.71 16.27
CA LYS A 134 -0.77 23.80 15.22
C LYS A 134 -1.83 22.69 15.05
N ARG A 135 -2.71 22.87 14.07
CA ARG A 135 -3.57 21.81 13.51
C ARG A 135 -2.76 20.89 12.61
#